data_AF-A0A5J4NZS0-F1
#
_entry.id   AF-A0A5J4NZS0-F1
#
_cell.length_a   1.000
_cell.length_b   1.000
_cell.length_c   1.000
_cell.angle_alpha   90.00
_cell.angle_beta   90.00
_cell.angle_gamma   90.00
#
_symmetry.space_group_name_H-M   'P 1'
#
loop_
_entity.id
_entity.type
_entity.pdbx_description
1 polymer ?
#
loop_
_entity_poly.entity_id
_entity_poly.type
_entity_poly.pdbx_seq_one_letter_code
_entity_poly.pdbx_strand_id
1 'polypeptide(L)'
;MSAVDQSQSNMGSIGIISTDPEGSLPEDSIPLSTKDVYRLRFAQIRSWKSRSESWPIVFGPSLGTLAVSLSSFVINISSRSLFQVYSQTYFWPTLLPTVIFSTAAYWLSFERLISRPILTQIPTRSGSCDLCLELRGSVIQDCLKWSQSPPSKRLKERDENCDEGDFLDEPSALQLTHNLMAVLAADIECENTHWVPAWSVIIPRVQLLRSFHQQLLINKPLPSHLCHLKRINSCGLTPHDGSVAPVSVLLGLAEKGFGERNARQLIRFCREQLDPDFDSSTMTSQDWQPVPCWVPFCAPGTKKQQLLYSTCSETPVNHTIAPKTIRGWPTTLRANPELERLLLVGLDPSADYFTEKEYNIHARWLKRVLALSKNPLQDSKDLRPSCAGVACTPCAAVIVDPKTDHLLAEAPTSGKVVPISSYLDHAVMLAIAEVAHHQRSYDKVNATAYLCTGLDAYVSTEPCLMCAMALVHSRIRRVFCCTRLPRAGGFTNNLRIHAEKKLNHRFLVFAPP
;
A
#
# COMPACT_ATOMS: atom_id res chain seq x y z
N MET A 1 27.96 24.55 46.12
CA MET A 1 26.58 24.82 46.54
C MET A 1 25.66 24.51 45.39
N SER A 2 24.64 23.69 45.68
CA SER A 2 23.40 23.38 44.93
C SER A 2 23.47 23.01 43.44
N ALA A 3 22.95 21.81 43.18
CA ALA A 3 22.66 21.21 41.89
C ALA A 3 21.62 21.97 41.06
N VAL A 4 21.73 21.89 39.72
CA VAL A 4 20.59 21.64 38.83
C VAL A 4 21.04 20.66 37.75
N ASP A 5 20.20 19.63 37.64
CA ASP A 5 20.17 18.54 36.67
C ASP A 5 20.10 19.03 35.22
N GLN A 6 20.80 18.35 34.30
CA GLN A 6 20.36 18.12 32.93
C GLN A 6 21.24 17.06 32.26
N SER A 7 21.08 15.84 32.76
CA SER A 7 21.34 14.64 31.96
C SER A 7 20.11 14.40 31.07
N GLN A 8 20.23 14.64 29.76
CA GLN A 8 19.49 14.01 28.64
C GLN A 8 19.37 14.96 27.43
N SER A 9 20.20 14.74 26.40
CA SER A 9 19.83 14.86 24.98
C SER A 9 21.05 14.57 24.10
N ASN A 10 21.47 13.30 24.03
CA ASN A 10 22.40 12.86 23.00
C ASN A 10 21.62 12.65 21.68
N MET A 11 21.08 13.74 21.15
CA MET A 11 20.55 13.82 19.79
C MET A 11 21.71 14.22 18.87
N GLY A 12 21.88 13.49 17.76
CA GLY A 12 23.03 13.64 16.86
C GLY A 12 23.28 15.08 16.43
N SER A 13 24.34 15.69 16.96
CA SER A 13 24.80 17.00 16.56
C SER A 13 25.42 16.92 15.16
N ILE A 14 24.79 17.58 14.19
CA ILE A 14 25.30 17.71 12.82
C ILE A 14 26.41 18.78 12.83
N GLY A 15 27.64 18.40 12.54
CA GLY A 15 28.74 19.33 12.32
C GLY A 15 28.83 19.74 10.85
N ILE A 16 29.02 21.03 10.58
CA ILE A 16 29.18 21.62 9.24
C ILE A 16 30.64 22.00 9.07
N ILE A 17 31.25 21.64 7.93
CA ILE A 17 32.62 22.07 7.58
C ILE A 17 32.48 23.37 6.80
N SER A 18 32.89 24.49 7.40
CA SER A 18 33.02 25.78 6.71
C SER A 18 34.35 25.83 5.97
N THR A 19 34.35 26.31 4.72
CA THR A 19 35.55 26.49 3.90
C THR A 19 36.12 27.91 3.97
N ASP A 20 35.46 28.83 4.66
CA ASP A 20 35.91 30.22 4.79
C ASP A 20 36.85 30.37 6.00
N PRO A 21 38.12 30.76 5.81
CA PRO A 21 39.06 30.96 6.90
C PRO A 21 38.79 32.23 7.73
N GLU A 22 37.99 33.18 7.24
CA GLU A 22 37.73 34.48 7.87
C GLU A 22 36.24 34.79 8.11
N GLY A 23 35.33 33.84 7.86
CA GLY A 23 33.89 34.02 8.06
C GLY A 23 33.48 33.85 9.52
N SER A 24 32.76 34.83 10.09
CA SER A 24 32.24 34.80 11.46
C SER A 24 31.30 33.61 11.67
N LEU A 25 31.76 32.64 12.47
CA LEU A 25 31.00 31.48 12.93
C LEU A 25 29.69 31.91 13.63
N PRO A 26 28.57 31.18 13.46
CA PRO A 26 27.31 31.48 14.16
C PRO A 26 27.49 31.51 15.69
N GLU A 27 26.75 32.38 16.40
CA GLU A 27 26.96 32.68 17.84
C GLU A 27 26.92 31.45 18.77
N ASP A 28 26.21 30.37 18.39
CA ASP A 28 26.10 29.12 19.16
C ASP A 28 27.00 27.97 18.64
N SER A 29 27.89 28.25 17.69
CA SER A 29 28.74 27.21 17.10
C SER A 29 30.04 27.02 17.88
N ILE A 30 30.33 25.75 18.22
CA ILE A 30 31.56 25.38 18.93
C ILE A 30 32.62 25.04 17.87
N PRO A 31 33.71 25.82 17.74
CA PRO A 31 34.78 25.50 16.79
C PRO A 31 35.51 24.23 17.25
N LEU A 32 35.49 23.19 16.43
CA LEU A 32 36.17 21.93 16.70
C LEU A 32 37.51 21.87 15.99
N SER A 33 38.58 21.54 16.72
CA SER A 33 39.89 21.31 16.10
C SER A 33 39.86 20.05 15.24
N THR A 34 40.78 19.92 14.28
CA THR A 34 40.91 18.71 13.45
C THR A 34 41.04 17.44 14.30
N LYS A 35 41.77 17.49 15.42
CA LYS A 35 41.89 16.35 16.36
C LYS A 35 40.56 15.99 17.02
N ASP A 36 39.73 16.96 17.36
CA ASP A 36 38.44 16.73 18.01
C ASP A 36 37.40 16.18 17.01
N VAL A 37 37.44 16.65 15.76
CA VAL A 37 36.65 16.09 14.66
C VAL A 37 37.01 14.62 14.44
N TYR A 38 38.30 14.27 14.43
CA TYR A 38 38.72 12.87 14.30
C TYR A 38 38.28 12.02 15.49
N ARG A 39 38.37 12.52 16.73
CA ARG A 39 37.87 11.80 17.92
C ARG A 39 36.36 11.55 17.84
N LEU A 40 35.57 12.54 17.46
CA LEU A 40 34.12 12.42 17.31
C LEU A 40 33.73 11.46 16.18
N ARG A 41 34.42 11.53 15.03
CA ARG A 41 34.22 10.56 13.94
C ARG A 41 34.58 9.14 14.37
N PHE A 42 35.68 8.96 15.10
CA PHE A 42 36.07 7.63 15.60
C PHE A 42 35.07 7.09 16.61
N ALA A 43 34.50 7.95 17.47
CA ALA A 43 33.42 7.59 18.38
C ALA A 43 32.15 7.19 17.61
N GLN A 44 31.79 7.94 16.56
CA GLN A 44 30.65 7.60 15.68
C GLN A 44 30.84 6.28 14.95
N ILE A 45 32.02 6.04 14.37
CA ILE A 45 32.37 4.79 13.69
C ILE A 45 32.34 3.62 14.69
N ARG A 46 32.86 3.81 15.90
CA ARG A 46 32.75 2.80 16.99
C ARG A 46 31.30 2.52 17.39
N SER A 47 30.39 3.48 17.21
CA SER A 47 28.96 3.32 17.52
C SER A 47 28.08 2.88 16.33
N TRP A 48 28.67 2.64 15.14
CA TRP A 48 27.92 2.37 13.90
C TRP A 48 27.64 0.86 13.73
N LYS A 49 26.36 0.45 13.57
CA LYS A 49 25.96 -0.94 13.24
C LYS A 49 25.68 -1.14 11.74
N SER A 50 26.10 -2.28 11.17
CA SER A 50 25.91 -2.66 9.75
C SER A 50 24.52 -3.29 9.45
N ARG A 51 24.07 -3.27 8.17
CA ARG A 51 22.85 -3.96 7.70
C ARG A 51 23.21 -5.12 6.74
N SER A 52 22.54 -6.28 6.88
CA SER A 52 22.96 -7.59 6.36
C SER A 52 21.81 -8.48 5.85
N GLU A 53 20.89 -7.96 5.02
CA GLU A 53 19.54 -8.58 4.88
C GLU A 53 19.23 -9.46 3.64
N SER A 54 20.19 -9.91 2.80
CA SER A 54 19.83 -10.70 1.58
C SER A 54 20.58 -12.00 1.31
N TRP A 55 21.42 -12.49 2.22
CA TRP A 55 22.16 -13.75 2.01
C TRP A 55 21.37 -15.06 2.22
N PRO A 56 20.42 -15.17 3.18
CA PRO A 56 19.80 -16.47 3.51
C PRO A 56 18.83 -17.05 2.46
N ILE A 57 18.29 -16.21 1.57
CA ILE A 57 17.26 -16.62 0.60
C ILE A 57 17.88 -17.33 -0.62
N VAL A 58 19.09 -16.91 -1.03
CA VAL A 58 19.75 -17.43 -2.25
C VAL A 58 20.48 -18.74 -1.98
N PHE A 59 21.12 -18.87 -0.82
CA PHE A 59 22.01 -20.01 -0.50
C PHE A 59 21.39 -21.04 0.46
N GLY A 60 20.13 -20.81 0.87
CA GLY A 60 19.40 -21.68 1.77
C GLY A 60 19.82 -21.56 3.24
N PRO A 61 19.10 -22.27 4.13
CA PRO A 61 19.33 -22.18 5.58
C PRO A 61 20.68 -22.72 6.01
N SER A 62 21.30 -23.59 5.21
CA SER A 62 22.61 -24.23 5.49
C SER A 62 23.75 -23.22 5.57
N LEU A 63 23.86 -22.30 4.61
CA LEU A 63 24.90 -21.27 4.62
C LEU A 63 24.70 -20.30 5.79
N GLY A 64 23.45 -19.93 6.08
CA GLY A 64 23.10 -19.10 7.23
C GLY A 64 23.52 -19.75 8.56
N THR A 65 23.23 -21.04 8.75
CA THR A 65 23.68 -21.78 9.94
C THR A 65 25.19 -21.85 10.06
N LEU A 66 25.91 -22.03 8.94
CA LEU A 66 27.37 -22.13 8.96
C LEU A 66 28.00 -20.79 9.34
N ALA A 67 27.45 -19.68 8.84
CA ALA A 67 27.86 -18.33 9.23
C ALA A 67 27.60 -18.06 10.72
N VAL A 68 26.41 -18.42 11.23
CA VAL A 68 26.08 -18.29 12.66
C VAL A 68 27.02 -19.13 13.51
N SER A 69 27.29 -20.38 13.11
CA SER A 69 28.21 -21.29 13.79
C SER A 69 29.63 -20.71 13.91
N LEU A 70 30.19 -20.24 12.78
CA LEU A 70 31.52 -19.62 12.74
C LEU A 70 31.56 -18.34 13.57
N SER A 71 30.52 -17.51 13.49
CA SER A 71 30.46 -16.28 14.29
C SER A 71 30.42 -16.58 15.79
N SER A 72 29.62 -17.56 16.22
CA SER A 72 29.53 -17.99 17.62
C SER A 72 30.84 -18.60 18.11
N PHE A 73 31.54 -19.34 17.26
CA PHE A 73 32.87 -19.91 17.55
C PHE A 73 33.91 -18.80 17.75
N VAL A 74 33.97 -17.81 16.85
CA VAL A 74 34.90 -16.67 16.95
C VAL A 74 34.60 -15.82 18.20
N ILE A 75 33.32 -15.55 18.49
CA ILE A 75 32.91 -14.82 19.69
C ILE A 75 33.32 -15.57 20.96
N ASN A 76 33.17 -16.90 20.99
CA ASN A 76 33.58 -17.71 22.13
C ASN A 76 35.09 -17.61 22.38
N ILE A 77 35.91 -17.77 21.34
CA ILE A 77 37.37 -17.66 21.43
C ILE A 77 37.79 -16.26 21.88
N SER A 78 37.21 -15.22 21.28
CA SER A 78 37.51 -13.83 21.64
C SER A 78 37.16 -13.54 23.10
N SER A 79 36.00 -14.02 23.56
CA SER A 79 35.57 -13.86 24.96
C SER A 79 36.52 -14.59 25.93
N ARG A 80 36.95 -15.81 25.60
CA ARG A 80 37.89 -16.57 26.44
C ARG A 80 39.27 -15.91 26.55
N SER A 81 39.76 -15.33 25.46
CA SER A 81 41.00 -14.53 25.47
C SER A 81 40.87 -13.31 26.38
N LEU A 82 39.72 -12.62 26.35
CA LEU A 82 39.45 -11.47 27.19
C LEU A 82 39.41 -11.81 28.68
N PHE A 83 38.82 -12.96 29.04
CA PHE A 83 38.74 -13.41 30.45
C PHE A 83 39.97 -14.24 30.91
N GLN A 84 41.00 -14.34 30.09
CA GLN A 84 42.23 -15.12 30.36
C GLN A 84 41.97 -16.58 30.77
N VAL A 85 40.87 -17.17 30.31
CA VAL A 85 40.50 -18.57 30.59
C VAL A 85 41.21 -19.46 29.57
N TYR A 86 42.51 -19.63 29.76
CA TYR A 86 43.38 -20.41 28.88
C TYR A 86 43.41 -21.91 29.21
N SER A 87 42.72 -22.34 30.28
CA SER A 87 42.69 -23.76 30.66
C SER A 87 41.94 -24.61 29.63
N GLN A 88 42.62 -25.63 29.10
CA GLN A 88 42.07 -26.53 28.09
C GLN A 88 40.94 -27.42 28.64
N THR A 89 40.91 -27.67 29.95
CA THR A 89 39.92 -28.51 30.63
C THR A 89 38.48 -28.01 30.48
N TYR A 90 38.27 -26.69 30.31
CA TYR A 90 36.93 -26.10 30.16
C TYR A 90 36.67 -25.51 28.77
N PHE A 91 37.49 -25.86 27.77
CA PHE A 91 37.32 -25.37 26.41
C PHE A 91 36.05 -25.92 25.76
N TRP A 92 35.93 -27.25 25.68
CA TRP A 92 34.80 -27.91 25.04
C TRP A 92 33.43 -27.68 25.72
N PRO A 93 33.30 -27.73 27.06
CA PRO A 93 32.01 -27.55 27.73
C PRO A 93 31.40 -26.15 27.56
N THR A 94 32.22 -25.14 27.24
CA THR A 94 31.74 -23.75 27.04
C THR A 94 31.50 -23.44 25.57
N LEU A 95 32.24 -24.08 24.67
CA LEU A 95 32.06 -23.93 23.24
C LEU A 95 30.78 -24.62 22.75
N LEU A 96 30.50 -25.81 23.26
CA LEU A 96 29.43 -26.66 22.76
C LEU A 96 28.03 -26.00 22.93
N PRO A 97 27.65 -25.48 24.11
CA PRO A 97 26.33 -24.86 24.28
C PRO A 97 26.20 -23.54 23.50
N THR A 98 27.26 -22.74 23.41
CA THR A 98 27.22 -21.42 22.78
C THR A 98 27.08 -21.51 21.26
N VAL A 99 27.76 -22.47 20.63
CA VAL A 99 27.66 -22.71 19.18
C VAL A 99 26.40 -23.50 18.85
N ILE A 100 26.09 -24.58 19.58
CA ILE A 100 24.93 -25.44 19.26
C ILE A 100 23.61 -24.72 19.53
N PHE A 101 23.45 -24.03 20.65
CA PHE A 101 22.18 -23.38 20.96
C PHE A 101 21.87 -22.24 19.99
N SER A 102 22.88 -21.44 19.63
CA SER A 102 22.69 -20.32 18.68
C SER A 102 22.39 -20.80 17.26
N THR A 103 23.08 -21.84 16.80
CA THR A 103 22.81 -22.45 15.47
C THR A 103 21.45 -23.14 15.42
N ALA A 104 21.09 -23.90 16.46
CA ALA A 104 19.78 -24.55 16.55
C ALA A 104 18.64 -23.52 16.64
N ALA A 105 18.79 -22.46 17.45
CA ALA A 105 17.80 -21.41 17.57
C ALA A 105 17.58 -20.67 16.24
N TYR A 106 18.66 -20.39 15.49
CA TYR A 106 18.56 -19.81 14.15
C TYR A 106 17.81 -20.74 13.19
N TRP A 107 18.20 -22.02 13.13
CA TRP A 107 17.55 -22.99 12.24
C TRP A 107 16.06 -23.16 12.57
N LEU A 108 15.70 -23.28 13.86
CA LEU A 108 14.29 -23.41 14.28
C LEU A 108 13.46 -22.17 13.94
N SER A 109 14.05 -20.99 14.07
CA SER A 109 13.40 -19.72 13.74
C SER A 109 13.20 -19.58 12.24
N PHE A 110 14.20 -19.97 11.43
CA PHE A 110 14.09 -20.03 9.97
C PHE A 110 13.00 -21.02 9.53
N GLU A 111 12.97 -22.22 10.12
CA GLU A 111 11.95 -23.24 9.83
C GLU A 111 10.53 -22.76 10.14
N ARG A 112 10.32 -22.13 11.30
CA ARG A 112 8.98 -21.70 11.74
C ARG A 112 8.48 -20.44 11.07
N LEU A 113 9.36 -19.47 10.82
CA LEU A 113 8.97 -18.14 10.34
C LEU A 113 9.10 -18.01 8.82
N ILE A 114 9.97 -18.81 8.18
CA ILE A 114 10.28 -18.68 6.75
C ILE A 114 9.81 -19.92 5.97
N SER A 115 10.21 -21.16 6.33
CA SER A 115 9.91 -22.34 5.49
C SER A 115 8.47 -22.89 5.62
N ARG A 116 7.97 -23.13 6.84
CA ARG A 116 6.61 -23.69 7.08
C ARG A 116 5.43 -22.87 6.55
N PRO A 117 5.41 -21.53 6.59
CA PRO A 117 4.30 -20.75 6.02
C PRO A 117 4.30 -20.73 4.48
N ILE A 118 5.37 -21.20 3.82
CA ILE A 118 5.46 -21.32 2.35
C ILE A 118 4.94 -22.70 1.89
N LEU A 119 5.23 -23.78 2.64
CA LEU A 119 4.88 -25.16 2.27
C LEU A 119 3.45 -25.59 2.64
N THR A 120 2.72 -24.78 3.41
CA THR A 120 1.32 -25.07 3.81
C THR A 120 0.27 -24.47 2.86
N GLN A 121 0.71 -23.78 1.80
CA GLN A 121 -0.18 -23.31 0.74
C GLN A 121 -0.37 -24.43 -0.30
N ILE A 122 -1.63 -24.71 -0.63
CA ILE A 122 -1.97 -25.62 -1.74
C ILE A 122 -1.45 -25.00 -3.04
N PRO A 123 -0.68 -25.73 -3.86
CA PRO A 123 -0.16 -25.23 -5.12
C PRO A 123 -1.25 -25.33 -6.19
N THR A 124 -2.05 -24.29 -6.36
CA THR A 124 -2.83 -24.14 -7.60
C THR A 124 -2.87 -22.68 -8.05
N ARG A 125 -2.26 -22.49 -9.22
CA ARG A 125 -1.97 -21.28 -10.01
C ARG A 125 -0.80 -20.39 -9.54
N SER A 126 0.24 -20.45 -10.36
CA SER A 126 1.60 -19.95 -10.23
C SER A 126 1.70 -18.43 -10.19
N GLY A 127 2.25 -17.91 -9.11
CA GLY A 127 2.75 -16.54 -9.00
C GLY A 127 2.94 -16.11 -7.55
N SER A 128 4.10 -15.56 -7.20
CA SER A 128 4.29 -14.82 -5.96
C SER A 128 3.43 -13.55 -6.01
N CYS A 129 2.40 -13.48 -5.19
CA CYS A 129 1.51 -12.33 -5.13
C CYS A 129 2.19 -11.15 -4.41
N ASP A 130 2.37 -10.04 -5.11
CA ASP A 130 2.95 -8.80 -4.57
C ASP A 130 2.15 -8.28 -3.38
N LEU A 131 0.82 -8.43 -3.36
CA LEU A 131 -0.01 -8.06 -2.20
C LEU A 131 0.30 -8.92 -0.96
N CYS A 132 0.62 -10.20 -1.14
CA CYS A 132 1.01 -11.08 -0.04
C CYS A 132 2.42 -10.75 0.48
N LEU A 133 3.31 -10.29 -0.40
CA LEU A 133 4.62 -9.75 -0.02
C LEU A 133 4.48 -8.39 0.68
N GLU A 134 3.57 -7.53 0.22
CA GLU A 134 3.28 -6.22 0.81
C GLU A 134 2.56 -6.32 2.15
N LEU A 135 1.59 -7.24 2.33
CA LEU A 135 0.94 -7.48 3.62
C LEU A 135 1.93 -8.04 4.66
N ARG A 136 2.90 -8.84 4.21
CA ARG A 136 3.97 -9.36 5.07
C ARG A 136 5.01 -8.27 5.39
N GLY A 137 5.36 -7.44 4.41
CA GLY A 137 6.18 -6.24 4.61
C GLY A 137 5.53 -5.25 5.58
N SER A 138 4.21 -5.04 5.50
CA SER A 138 3.48 -4.11 6.37
C SER A 138 3.37 -4.61 7.80
N VAL A 139 3.18 -5.92 8.02
CA VAL A 139 3.14 -6.51 9.39
C VAL A 139 4.52 -6.46 10.06
N ILE A 140 5.61 -6.64 9.29
CA ILE A 140 6.99 -6.51 9.79
C ILE A 140 7.32 -5.02 10.05
N GLN A 141 6.87 -4.11 9.18
CA GLN A 141 7.05 -2.67 9.37
C GLN A 141 6.21 -2.11 10.53
N ASP A 142 5.02 -2.65 10.79
CA ASP A 142 4.16 -2.15 11.88
C ASP A 142 4.61 -2.64 13.27
N CYS A 143 5.37 -3.74 13.37
CA CYS A 143 6.09 -4.09 14.61
C CYS A 143 7.33 -3.20 14.87
N LEU A 144 7.74 -2.36 13.92
CA LEU A 144 8.97 -1.56 13.97
C LEU A 144 8.73 -0.04 13.81
N LYS A 145 7.50 0.45 13.98
CA LYS A 145 7.24 1.90 13.96
C LYS A 145 7.21 2.50 15.36
N TRP A 146 8.40 2.89 15.82
CA TRP A 146 8.56 4.25 16.36
C TRP A 146 9.93 4.80 15.96
N SER A 147 9.88 5.99 15.33
CA SER A 147 10.95 6.96 15.12
C SER A 147 11.95 6.74 13.97
N GLN A 148 11.75 7.61 12.98
CA GLN A 148 12.75 8.30 12.15
C GLN A 148 13.27 7.59 10.89
N SER A 149 12.77 8.10 9.77
CA SER A 149 13.35 8.04 8.44
C SER A 149 14.84 8.40 8.43
N PRO A 150 15.70 7.61 7.75
CA PRO A 150 17.00 8.08 7.31
C PRO A 150 17.08 8.27 5.78
N PRO A 151 18.10 9.01 5.32
CA PRO A 151 18.12 9.69 4.04
C PRO A 151 18.58 8.79 2.89
N SER A 152 18.22 9.23 1.68
CA SER A 152 18.74 8.72 0.41
C SER A 152 20.26 8.71 0.40
N LYS A 153 20.86 7.54 0.12
CA LYS A 153 22.20 7.48 -0.48
C LYS A 153 22.21 6.56 -1.68
N ARG A 154 22.24 7.23 -2.83
CA ARG A 154 23.27 7.08 -3.87
C ARG A 154 23.46 5.64 -4.36
N LEU A 155 22.61 5.27 -5.31
CA LEU A 155 22.95 4.23 -6.28
C LEU A 155 24.26 4.63 -6.95
N LYS A 156 25.22 3.72 -6.89
CA LYS A 156 26.46 3.77 -7.65
C LYS A 156 26.11 3.84 -9.12
N GLU A 157 26.69 4.82 -9.81
CA GLU A 157 26.80 4.88 -11.26
C GLU A 157 27.20 3.52 -11.78
N ARG A 158 26.28 2.92 -12.54
CA ARG A 158 26.65 2.12 -13.69
C ARG A 158 26.50 3.09 -14.84
N ASP A 159 27.63 3.42 -15.48
CA ASP A 159 27.65 3.99 -16.82
C ASP A 159 27.01 2.96 -17.76
N GLU A 160 25.69 2.86 -17.70
CA GLU A 160 24.89 2.54 -18.86
C GLU A 160 24.71 3.90 -19.51
N ASN A 161 25.35 4.08 -20.67
CA ASN A 161 25.02 5.14 -21.59
C ASN A 161 23.52 5.37 -21.53
N CYS A 162 23.11 6.64 -21.51
CA CYS A 162 21.79 6.96 -22.02
C CYS A 162 21.80 6.42 -23.45
N ASP A 163 21.40 5.15 -23.63
CA ASP A 163 21.01 4.65 -24.92
C ASP A 163 20.06 5.70 -25.44
N GLU A 164 20.41 6.22 -26.61
CA GLU A 164 19.57 7.00 -27.49
C GLU A 164 18.29 6.19 -27.69
N GLY A 165 17.41 6.25 -26.70
CA GLY A 165 16.10 5.65 -26.73
C GLY A 165 15.33 6.47 -27.72
N ASP A 166 15.24 5.90 -28.93
CA ASP A 166 14.29 6.18 -29.99
C ASP A 166 13.56 7.50 -29.78
N PHE A 167 13.98 8.52 -30.54
CA PHE A 167 13.13 9.64 -30.91
C PHE A 167 11.85 9.07 -31.54
N LEU A 168 10.89 8.69 -30.71
CA LEU A 168 9.52 8.44 -31.11
C LEU A 168 9.01 9.79 -31.62
N ASP A 169 8.70 9.83 -32.90
CA ASP A 169 8.01 10.95 -33.55
C ASP A 169 6.93 11.49 -32.61
N GLU A 170 7.08 12.76 -32.23
CA GLU A 170 6.20 13.44 -31.29
C GLU A 170 4.74 13.33 -31.76
N PRO A 171 3.87 12.61 -31.03
CA PRO A 171 2.48 12.55 -31.42
C PRO A 171 1.88 13.95 -31.27
N SER A 172 1.15 14.37 -32.30
CA SER A 172 0.33 15.59 -32.22
C SER A 172 -0.49 15.57 -30.93
N ALA A 173 -0.72 16.74 -30.30
CA ALA A 173 -1.42 16.81 -29.01
C ALA A 173 -2.80 16.09 -29.00
N LEU A 174 -3.43 15.95 -30.17
CA LEU A 174 -4.63 15.15 -30.43
C LEU A 174 -4.40 13.64 -30.28
N GLN A 175 -3.29 13.10 -30.79
CA GLN A 175 -2.93 11.68 -30.58
C GLN A 175 -2.65 11.38 -29.11
N LEU A 176 -2.04 12.34 -28.39
CA LEU A 176 -1.71 12.16 -26.98
C LEU A 176 -2.97 12.07 -26.11
N THR A 177 -4.01 12.85 -26.44
CA THR A 177 -5.30 12.79 -25.75
C THR A 177 -6.10 11.52 -26.02
N HIS A 178 -5.94 10.90 -27.19
CA HIS A 178 -6.60 9.63 -27.53
C HIS A 178 -5.97 8.45 -26.77
N ASN A 179 -4.73 8.61 -26.30
CA ASN A 179 -3.97 7.54 -25.65
C ASN A 179 -3.94 7.67 -24.12
N LEU A 180 -4.63 8.64 -23.51
CA LEU A 180 -4.68 8.74 -22.05
C LEU A 180 -5.58 7.66 -21.46
N MET A 181 -5.04 6.88 -20.54
CA MET A 181 -5.77 5.88 -19.77
C MET A 181 -5.94 6.32 -18.32
N ALA A 182 -7.07 5.95 -17.73
CA ALA A 182 -7.32 6.18 -16.32
C ALA A 182 -6.43 5.27 -15.47
N VAL A 183 -5.69 5.85 -14.53
CA VAL A 183 -4.84 5.10 -13.61
C VAL A 183 -5.69 4.66 -12.43
N LEU A 184 -6.03 3.37 -12.39
CA LEU A 184 -6.87 2.79 -11.35
C LEU A 184 -6.05 2.19 -10.20
N ALA A 185 -6.73 1.94 -9.07
CA ALA A 185 -6.16 1.24 -7.93
C ALA A 185 -5.87 -0.24 -8.29
N ALA A 186 -4.75 -0.78 -7.81
CA ALA A 186 -4.32 -2.15 -8.13
C ALA A 186 -5.31 -3.24 -7.66
N ASP A 187 -6.11 -2.96 -6.63
CA ASP A 187 -7.06 -3.92 -6.07
C ASP A 187 -8.29 -4.13 -6.95
N ILE A 188 -8.57 -3.23 -7.90
CA ILE A 188 -9.72 -3.33 -8.82
C ILE A 188 -9.56 -4.50 -9.80
N GLU A 189 -8.33 -4.79 -10.23
CA GLU A 189 -8.00 -5.86 -11.16
C GLU A 189 -7.71 -7.21 -10.47
N CYS A 190 -7.72 -7.25 -9.14
CA CYS A 190 -7.42 -8.48 -8.43
C CYS A 190 -8.47 -9.56 -8.74
N GLU A 191 -8.03 -10.62 -9.43
CA GLU A 191 -8.84 -11.81 -9.72
C GLU A 191 -8.78 -12.84 -8.58
N ASN A 192 -7.86 -12.67 -7.62
CA ASN A 192 -7.74 -13.56 -6.48
C ASN A 192 -8.77 -13.24 -5.41
N THR A 193 -9.48 -14.28 -5.02
CA THR A 193 -10.47 -14.23 -3.94
C THR A 193 -9.75 -14.42 -2.61
N HIS A 194 -9.49 -13.32 -1.89
CA HIS A 194 -8.84 -13.32 -0.58
C HIS A 194 -9.77 -13.94 0.48
N TRP A 195 -9.71 -15.26 0.64
CA TRP A 195 -10.59 -16.00 1.55
C TRP A 195 -10.08 -16.06 2.99
N VAL A 196 -11.01 -16.03 3.93
CA VAL A 196 -10.77 -16.26 5.37
C VAL A 196 -11.70 -17.38 5.85
N PRO A 197 -11.21 -18.30 6.70
CA PRO A 197 -12.06 -19.36 7.24
C PRO A 197 -13.10 -18.82 8.22
N ALA A 198 -14.31 -19.35 8.14
CA ALA A 198 -15.44 -18.98 8.97
C ALA A 198 -16.34 -20.20 9.26
N TRP A 199 -17.26 -20.03 10.21
CA TRP A 199 -18.25 -21.06 10.55
C TRP A 199 -19.64 -20.62 10.08
N SER A 200 -20.38 -21.57 9.51
CA SER A 200 -21.77 -21.41 9.09
C SER A 200 -22.64 -22.51 9.70
N VAL A 201 -23.95 -22.34 9.65
CA VAL A 201 -24.93 -23.38 10.00
C VAL A 201 -25.96 -23.49 8.90
N ILE A 202 -26.39 -24.70 8.62
CA ILE A 202 -27.44 -24.98 7.64
C ILE A 202 -28.78 -25.08 8.38
N ILE A 203 -29.75 -24.26 7.98
CA ILE A 203 -31.10 -24.21 8.57
C ILE A 203 -32.11 -24.71 7.54
N PRO A 204 -32.86 -25.79 7.83
CA PRO A 204 -33.76 -26.40 6.85
C PRO A 204 -35.11 -25.67 6.69
N ARG A 205 -35.55 -24.89 7.69
CA ARG A 205 -36.86 -24.20 7.67
C ARG A 205 -36.70 -22.68 7.65
N VAL A 206 -37.27 -22.03 6.63
CA VAL A 206 -37.24 -20.57 6.45
C VAL A 206 -37.98 -19.82 7.59
N GLN A 207 -38.99 -20.44 8.22
CA GLN A 207 -39.76 -19.81 9.31
C GLN A 207 -38.91 -19.47 10.54
N LEU A 208 -37.93 -20.32 10.89
CA LEU A 208 -37.03 -20.10 12.03
C LEU A 208 -35.87 -19.13 11.72
N LEU A 209 -35.64 -18.83 10.43
CA LEU A 209 -34.49 -18.06 9.97
C LEU A 209 -34.50 -16.62 10.53
N ARG A 210 -35.67 -15.98 10.56
CA ARG A 210 -35.81 -14.59 11.03
C ARG A 210 -35.43 -14.47 12.50
N SER A 211 -36.02 -15.32 13.33
CA SER A 211 -35.77 -15.33 14.78
C SER A 211 -34.33 -15.75 15.08
N PHE A 212 -33.79 -16.73 14.35
CA PHE A 212 -32.38 -17.13 14.50
C PHE A 212 -31.42 -16.00 14.14
N HIS A 213 -31.70 -15.29 13.04
CA HIS A 213 -30.91 -14.14 12.63
C HIS A 213 -30.94 -13.00 13.66
N GLN A 214 -32.10 -12.72 14.25
CA GLN A 214 -32.22 -11.74 15.33
C GLN A 214 -31.38 -12.12 16.55
N GLN A 215 -31.43 -13.38 16.97
CA GLN A 215 -30.59 -13.87 18.08
C GLN A 215 -29.10 -13.78 17.75
N LEU A 216 -28.70 -14.09 16.51
CA LEU A 216 -27.31 -13.94 16.08
C LEU A 216 -26.84 -12.49 16.06
N LEU A 217 -27.69 -11.53 15.69
CA LEU A 217 -27.33 -10.11 15.70
C LEU A 217 -27.04 -9.60 17.12
N ILE A 218 -27.77 -10.12 18.12
CA ILE A 218 -27.58 -9.78 19.53
C ILE A 218 -26.33 -10.45 20.09
N ASN A 219 -26.20 -11.77 19.88
CA ASN A 219 -25.17 -12.57 20.54
C ASN A 219 -23.82 -12.53 19.82
N LYS A 220 -23.81 -12.36 18.49
CA LYS A 220 -22.60 -12.35 17.66
C LYS A 220 -22.76 -11.48 16.41
N PRO A 221 -22.78 -10.14 16.56
CA PRO A 221 -22.81 -9.22 15.42
C PRO A 221 -21.58 -9.38 14.53
N LEU A 222 -21.71 -9.06 13.25
CA LEU A 222 -20.56 -9.01 12.34
C LEU A 222 -19.67 -7.82 12.70
N PRO A 223 -18.33 -7.99 12.71
CA PRO A 223 -17.40 -6.88 12.78
C PRO A 223 -17.65 -5.85 11.65
N SER A 224 -17.36 -4.58 11.92
CA SER A 224 -17.57 -3.48 10.96
C SER A 224 -16.87 -3.71 9.61
N HIS A 225 -15.69 -4.32 9.61
CA HIS A 225 -14.92 -4.63 8.40
C HIS A 225 -15.51 -5.78 7.56
N LEU A 226 -16.49 -6.53 8.07
CA LEU A 226 -17.20 -7.62 7.36
C LEU A 226 -18.65 -7.26 7.04
N CYS A 227 -19.03 -5.98 7.12
CA CYS A 227 -20.39 -5.55 6.81
C CYS A 227 -20.80 -5.80 5.34
N HIS A 228 -19.84 -6.07 4.46
CA HIS A 228 -20.08 -6.45 3.06
C HIS A 228 -20.59 -7.88 2.90
N LEU A 229 -20.43 -8.75 3.91
CA LEU A 229 -20.93 -10.12 3.85
C LEU A 229 -22.44 -10.14 4.14
N LYS A 230 -23.23 -10.82 3.30
CA LYS A 230 -24.63 -11.09 3.65
C LYS A 230 -24.68 -12.18 4.71
N ARG A 231 -25.37 -11.96 5.82
CA ARG A 231 -25.41 -12.96 6.91
C ARG A 231 -26.08 -14.28 6.50
N ILE A 232 -27.05 -14.19 5.60
CA ILE A 232 -27.84 -15.30 5.07
C ILE A 232 -27.40 -15.53 3.64
N ASN A 233 -27.03 -16.76 3.33
CA ASN A 233 -26.76 -17.19 1.97
C ASN A 233 -27.96 -17.94 1.40
N SER A 234 -28.77 -17.21 0.64
CA SER A 234 -29.88 -17.74 -0.15
C SER A 234 -29.43 -18.25 -1.53
N CYS A 235 -28.18 -18.01 -1.92
CA CYS A 235 -27.60 -18.45 -3.18
C CYS A 235 -26.87 -19.77 -2.94
N GLY A 236 -27.55 -20.89 -3.12
CA GLY A 236 -26.86 -22.16 -2.93
C GLY A 236 -27.59 -23.39 -3.42
N LEU A 237 -28.91 -23.48 -3.28
CA LEU A 237 -29.60 -24.71 -3.64
C LEU A 237 -31.00 -24.28 -4.09
N THR A 238 -31.34 -24.44 -5.37
CA THR A 238 -32.73 -24.63 -5.76
C THR A 238 -32.79 -26.09 -6.17
N PRO A 239 -33.32 -27.00 -5.32
CA PRO A 239 -33.55 -28.35 -5.79
C PRO A 239 -34.51 -28.28 -6.99
N HIS A 240 -34.21 -29.04 -8.04
CA HIS A 240 -35.05 -29.14 -9.24
C HIS A 240 -36.50 -29.60 -8.95
N ASP A 241 -36.78 -30.00 -7.71
CA ASP A 241 -38.03 -30.63 -7.24
C ASP A 241 -38.98 -29.70 -6.46
N GLY A 242 -38.75 -28.38 -6.43
CA GLY A 242 -39.66 -27.44 -5.76
C GLY A 242 -39.72 -27.55 -4.23
N SER A 243 -38.85 -28.34 -3.61
CA SER A 243 -38.67 -28.39 -2.15
C SER A 243 -37.90 -27.15 -1.65
N VAL A 244 -38.24 -26.67 -0.46
CA VAL A 244 -37.58 -25.50 0.15
C VAL A 244 -36.13 -25.86 0.45
N ALA A 245 -35.21 -25.17 -0.19
CA ALA A 245 -33.81 -25.45 -0.06
C ALA A 245 -33.25 -25.05 1.33
N PRO A 246 -32.32 -25.83 1.88
CA PRO A 246 -31.69 -25.49 3.13
C PRO A 246 -30.81 -24.23 2.96
N VAL A 247 -30.96 -23.28 3.88
CA VAL A 247 -30.30 -21.98 3.82
C VAL A 247 -29.08 -21.99 4.73
N SER A 248 -27.93 -21.53 4.23
CA SER A 248 -26.73 -21.41 5.05
C SER A 248 -26.65 -20.01 5.70
N VAL A 249 -26.35 -19.99 7.00
CA VAL A 249 -26.24 -18.75 7.79
C VAL A 249 -24.84 -18.66 8.37
N LEU A 250 -24.19 -17.51 8.18
CA LEU A 250 -22.87 -17.24 8.72
C LEU A 250 -22.95 -17.02 10.23
N LEU A 251 -22.09 -17.68 11.00
CA LEU A 251 -21.97 -17.48 12.45
C LEU A 251 -20.86 -16.47 12.77
N GLY A 252 -19.75 -16.53 12.04
CA GLY A 252 -18.63 -15.60 12.14
C GLY A 252 -17.29 -16.25 11.77
N LEU A 253 -16.22 -15.45 11.81
CA LEU A 253 -14.87 -15.89 11.45
C LEU A 253 -14.35 -16.97 12.42
N ALA A 254 -13.52 -17.87 11.89
CA ALA A 254 -12.80 -18.87 12.67
C ALA A 254 -11.54 -18.24 13.28
N GLU A 255 -11.71 -17.65 14.44
CA GLU A 255 -10.64 -16.98 15.20
C GLU A 255 -10.18 -17.85 16.39
N LYS A 256 -9.06 -17.49 17.04
CA LYS A 256 -8.54 -18.22 18.22
C LYS A 256 -9.58 -18.39 19.33
N GLY A 257 -10.48 -17.42 19.49
CA GLY A 257 -11.58 -17.44 20.46
C GLY A 257 -12.89 -18.05 19.94
N PHE A 258 -12.98 -18.44 18.67
CA PHE A 258 -14.21 -18.98 18.08
C PHE A 258 -13.92 -20.18 17.17
N GLY A 259 -13.64 -21.31 17.81
CA GLY A 259 -13.54 -22.61 17.17
C GLY A 259 -14.89 -23.33 17.05
N GLU A 260 -14.84 -24.56 16.55
CA GLU A 260 -16.00 -25.42 16.32
C GLU A 260 -16.87 -25.63 17.57
N ARG A 261 -16.26 -25.81 18.75
CA ARG A 261 -16.97 -26.00 20.02
C ARG A 261 -17.82 -24.76 20.38
N ASN A 262 -17.28 -23.58 20.17
CA ASN A 262 -17.97 -22.31 20.46
C ASN A 262 -19.07 -22.07 19.44
N ALA A 263 -18.86 -22.46 18.18
CA ALA A 263 -19.90 -22.44 17.16
C ALA A 263 -21.06 -23.38 17.52
N ARG A 264 -20.78 -24.61 17.97
CA ARG A 264 -21.81 -25.55 18.47
C ARG A 264 -22.59 -24.97 19.66
N GLN A 265 -21.88 -24.39 20.63
CA GLN A 265 -22.52 -23.78 21.81
C GLN A 265 -23.43 -22.61 21.41
N LEU A 266 -22.99 -21.74 20.50
CA LEU A 266 -23.81 -20.64 19.99
C LEU A 266 -25.05 -21.14 19.26
N ILE A 267 -24.90 -22.16 18.39
CA ILE A 267 -26.03 -22.76 17.69
C ILE A 267 -27.04 -23.33 18.69
N ARG A 268 -26.57 -24.07 19.71
CA ARG A 268 -27.40 -24.65 20.75
C ARG A 268 -28.15 -23.57 21.55
N PHE A 269 -27.44 -22.54 21.99
CA PHE A 269 -28.03 -21.41 22.71
C PHE A 269 -29.11 -20.70 21.87
N CYS A 270 -28.81 -20.39 20.61
CA CYS A 270 -29.80 -19.78 19.72
C CYS A 270 -30.99 -20.71 19.44
N ARG A 271 -30.78 -22.03 19.36
CA ARG A 271 -31.85 -23.01 19.17
C ARG A 271 -32.78 -23.10 20.39
N GLU A 272 -32.24 -23.13 21.59
CA GLU A 272 -33.02 -23.17 22.85
C GLU A 272 -33.92 -21.93 23.00
N GLN A 273 -33.55 -20.79 22.41
CA GLN A 273 -34.32 -19.55 22.42
C GLN A 273 -35.38 -19.44 21.30
N LEU A 274 -35.36 -20.34 20.32
CA LEU A 274 -36.23 -20.24 19.14
C LEU A 274 -37.59 -20.88 19.32
N ASP A 275 -37.68 -21.96 20.10
CA ASP A 275 -38.93 -22.69 20.31
C ASP A 275 -38.80 -23.72 21.46
N PRO A 276 -39.54 -23.58 22.58
CA PRO A 276 -39.57 -24.59 23.66
C PRO A 276 -40.40 -25.84 23.33
N ASP A 277 -41.26 -25.79 22.29
CA ASP A 277 -42.19 -26.88 21.92
C ASP A 277 -41.69 -27.75 20.73
N PHE A 278 -40.43 -27.59 20.31
CA PHE A 278 -39.93 -28.22 19.09
C PHE A 278 -39.58 -29.71 19.27
N ASP A 279 -40.46 -30.58 18.77
CA ASP A 279 -40.28 -32.03 18.75
C ASP A 279 -38.97 -32.46 18.07
N SER A 280 -38.10 -33.11 18.85
CA SER A 280 -36.76 -33.56 18.45
C SER A 280 -36.75 -34.77 17.50
N SER A 281 -37.94 -35.30 17.15
CA SER A 281 -38.14 -36.59 16.48
C SER A 281 -38.09 -36.56 14.96
N THR A 282 -38.10 -35.37 14.32
CA THR A 282 -38.13 -35.22 12.85
C THR A 282 -36.82 -34.74 12.20
N MET A 283 -35.71 -34.71 12.94
CA MET A 283 -34.44 -34.18 12.42
C MET A 283 -33.41 -35.26 12.10
N THR A 284 -32.84 -35.18 10.90
CA THR A 284 -31.60 -35.89 10.54
C THR A 284 -30.42 -35.34 11.34
N SER A 285 -29.50 -36.20 11.81
CA SER A 285 -28.42 -35.82 12.75
C SER A 285 -27.39 -34.81 12.21
N GLN A 286 -27.46 -34.46 10.92
CA GLN A 286 -26.58 -33.50 10.26
C GLN A 286 -27.11 -32.05 10.32
N ASP A 287 -28.38 -31.85 10.64
CA ASP A 287 -28.97 -30.50 10.74
C ASP A 287 -28.48 -29.80 12.01
N TRP A 288 -28.27 -28.48 11.94
CA TRP A 288 -27.77 -27.65 13.06
C TRP A 288 -26.33 -27.94 13.53
N GLN A 289 -25.51 -28.58 12.68
CA GLN A 289 -24.06 -28.68 12.92
C GLN A 289 -23.32 -27.48 12.30
N PRO A 290 -22.22 -27.03 12.92
CA PRO A 290 -21.37 -26.00 12.33
C PRO A 290 -20.64 -26.57 11.10
N VAL A 291 -20.78 -25.88 9.98
CA VAL A 291 -20.15 -26.21 8.71
C VAL A 291 -19.05 -25.18 8.43
N PRO A 292 -17.81 -25.61 8.16
CA PRO A 292 -16.74 -24.69 7.80
C PRO A 292 -17.03 -24.04 6.44
N CYS A 293 -16.78 -22.73 6.33
CA CYS A 293 -17.00 -21.96 5.12
C CYS A 293 -15.86 -20.98 4.86
N TRP A 294 -15.69 -20.57 3.60
CA TRP A 294 -14.71 -19.57 3.19
C TRP A 294 -15.42 -18.30 2.75
N VAL A 295 -15.11 -17.18 3.41
CA VAL A 295 -15.72 -15.87 3.15
C VAL A 295 -14.68 -14.87 2.66
N PRO A 296 -15.02 -13.92 1.78
CA PRO A 296 -14.07 -12.94 1.27
C PRO A 296 -13.73 -11.91 2.37
N PHE A 297 -12.44 -11.66 2.57
CA PHE A 297 -11.96 -10.71 3.59
C PHE A 297 -12.35 -9.26 3.26
N CYS A 298 -12.21 -8.88 1.99
CA CYS A 298 -12.47 -7.53 1.51
C CYS A 298 -13.84 -7.43 0.83
N ALA A 299 -14.43 -6.24 0.90
CA ALA A 299 -15.60 -5.91 0.10
C ALA A 299 -15.25 -5.89 -1.40
N PRO A 300 -16.12 -6.40 -2.28
CA PRO A 300 -15.88 -6.33 -3.72
C PRO A 300 -15.92 -4.87 -4.17
N GLY A 301 -14.91 -4.44 -4.95
CA GLY A 301 -14.88 -3.13 -5.58
C GLY A 301 -15.65 -3.09 -6.91
N THR A 302 -15.76 -4.23 -7.59
CA THR A 302 -16.41 -4.35 -8.89
C THR A 302 -17.43 -5.48 -8.92
N LYS A 303 -18.36 -5.44 -9.90
CA LYS A 303 -19.31 -6.53 -10.16
C LYS A 303 -18.60 -7.85 -10.51
N LYS A 304 -17.49 -7.77 -11.25
CA LYS A 304 -16.63 -8.94 -11.54
C LYS A 304 -16.13 -9.59 -10.26
N GLN A 305 -15.61 -8.82 -9.31
CA GLN A 305 -15.17 -9.34 -8.00
C GLN A 305 -16.33 -9.90 -7.15
N GLN A 306 -17.48 -9.23 -7.14
CA GLN A 306 -18.65 -9.73 -6.43
C GLN A 306 -19.07 -11.11 -6.95
N LEU A 307 -19.04 -11.29 -8.28
CA LEU A 307 -19.34 -12.57 -8.91
C LEU A 307 -18.32 -13.65 -8.50
N LEU A 308 -17.02 -13.33 -8.57
CA LEU A 308 -15.94 -14.22 -8.12
C LEU A 308 -16.09 -14.64 -6.65
N TYR A 309 -16.56 -13.74 -5.78
CA TYR A 309 -16.80 -14.04 -4.36
C TYR A 309 -18.03 -14.93 -4.14
N SER A 310 -19.02 -14.84 -5.03
CA SER A 310 -20.26 -15.62 -4.95
C SER A 310 -20.15 -17.01 -5.58
N THR A 311 -19.23 -17.22 -6.52
CA THR A 311 -19.09 -18.51 -7.21
C THR A 311 -18.57 -19.60 -6.27
N CYS A 312 -19.48 -20.48 -5.82
CA CYS A 312 -19.15 -21.82 -5.36
C CYS A 312 -18.59 -22.61 -6.55
N SER A 313 -17.30 -22.95 -6.55
CA SER A 313 -16.80 -24.02 -7.41
C SER A 313 -17.33 -25.36 -6.87
N GLU A 314 -18.50 -25.77 -7.36
CA GLU A 314 -19.01 -27.13 -7.16
C GLU A 314 -18.50 -28.00 -8.31
N THR A 315 -17.60 -28.93 -7.99
CA THR A 315 -17.62 -30.21 -8.70
C THR A 315 -18.89 -30.94 -8.26
N PRO A 316 -19.80 -31.32 -9.17
CA PRO A 316 -21.04 -32.00 -8.82
C PRO A 316 -20.68 -33.42 -8.38
N VAL A 317 -20.58 -33.65 -7.07
CA VAL A 317 -20.46 -35.00 -6.51
C VAL A 317 -21.73 -35.28 -5.75
N ASN A 318 -22.62 -36.05 -6.39
CA ASN A 318 -23.75 -36.82 -5.86
C ASN A 318 -24.51 -36.21 -4.67
N HIS A 319 -25.73 -35.75 -4.96
CA HIS A 319 -26.69 -35.02 -4.12
C HIS A 319 -27.23 -35.72 -2.85
N THR A 320 -26.45 -36.53 -2.14
CA THR A 320 -26.91 -37.22 -0.92
C THR A 320 -26.13 -36.90 0.35
N ILE A 321 -25.06 -36.10 0.27
CA ILE A 321 -24.22 -35.76 1.43
C ILE A 321 -24.00 -34.25 1.44
N ALA A 322 -24.35 -33.58 2.55
CA ALA A 322 -24.12 -32.16 2.74
C ALA A 322 -22.64 -31.78 2.46
N PRO A 323 -22.36 -30.64 1.80
CA PRO A 323 -21.00 -30.26 1.44
C PRO A 323 -20.13 -30.14 2.69
N LYS A 324 -18.98 -30.83 2.68
CA LYS A 324 -18.04 -30.87 3.81
C LYS A 324 -17.46 -29.49 4.15
N THR A 325 -17.43 -28.58 3.16
CA THR A 325 -16.99 -27.18 3.30
C THR A 325 -17.66 -26.30 2.24
N ILE A 326 -18.21 -25.15 2.62
CA ILE A 326 -18.79 -24.16 1.69
C ILE A 326 -17.69 -23.22 1.18
N ARG A 327 -17.59 -23.02 -0.14
CA ARG A 327 -16.62 -22.11 -0.77
C ARG A 327 -17.34 -20.94 -1.40
N GLY A 328 -16.98 -19.71 -1.04
CA GLY A 328 -17.70 -18.55 -1.54
C GLY A 328 -18.80 -18.11 -0.60
N TRP A 329 -19.04 -16.81 -0.59
CA TRP A 329 -20.08 -16.22 0.23
C TRP A 329 -20.65 -14.97 -0.43
N PRO A 330 -21.98 -14.80 -0.43
CA PRO A 330 -22.61 -13.64 -1.06
C PRO A 330 -22.21 -12.34 -0.36
N THR A 331 -21.92 -11.34 -1.17
CA THR A 331 -21.50 -10.01 -0.73
C THR A 331 -22.43 -8.93 -1.25
N THR A 332 -22.50 -7.81 -0.54
CA THR A 332 -23.12 -6.57 -1.00
C THR A 332 -22.08 -5.74 -1.75
N LEU A 333 -22.33 -5.48 -3.03
CA LEU A 333 -21.55 -4.51 -3.81
C LEU A 333 -22.10 -3.11 -3.55
N ARG A 334 -21.23 -2.20 -3.13
CA ARG A 334 -21.50 -0.76 -3.13
C ARG A 334 -20.87 -0.18 -4.39
N ALA A 335 -21.64 -0.18 -5.48
CA ALA A 335 -21.17 0.27 -6.79
C ALA A 335 -20.70 1.73 -6.74
N ASN A 336 -19.52 2.00 -7.32
CA ASN A 336 -19.07 3.35 -7.61
C ASN A 336 -19.36 3.64 -9.09
N PRO A 337 -20.34 4.50 -9.42
CA PRO A 337 -20.76 4.72 -10.80
C PRO A 337 -19.64 5.33 -11.66
N GLU A 338 -18.74 6.12 -11.07
CA GLU A 338 -17.62 6.72 -11.80
C GLU A 338 -16.57 5.66 -12.17
N LEU A 339 -16.27 4.75 -11.25
CA LEU A 339 -15.38 3.62 -11.51
C LEU A 339 -15.99 2.66 -12.54
N GLU A 340 -17.30 2.37 -12.46
CA GLU A 340 -17.96 1.51 -13.44
C GLU A 340 -17.92 2.12 -14.85
N ARG A 341 -18.12 3.43 -14.99
CA ARG A 341 -17.95 4.13 -16.27
C ARG A 341 -16.53 4.00 -16.83
N LEU A 342 -15.51 4.14 -15.98
CA LEU A 342 -14.12 3.97 -16.39
C LEU A 342 -13.82 2.52 -16.83
N LEU A 343 -14.34 1.54 -16.11
CA LEU A 343 -14.17 0.12 -16.45
C LEU A 343 -14.90 -0.27 -17.73
N LEU A 344 -16.05 0.35 -18.04
CA LEU A 344 -16.77 0.11 -19.28
C LEU A 344 -15.94 0.49 -20.51
N VAL A 345 -15.21 1.61 -20.46
CA VAL A 345 -14.29 2.03 -21.54
C VAL A 345 -13.18 1.00 -21.78
N GLY A 346 -12.66 0.39 -20.72
CA GLY A 346 -11.65 -0.68 -20.84
C GLY A 346 -12.20 -2.00 -21.39
N LEU A 347 -13.52 -2.24 -21.28
CA LEU A 347 -14.18 -3.46 -21.74
C LEU A 347 -14.75 -3.34 -23.15
N ASP A 348 -15.27 -2.16 -23.51
CA ASP A 348 -15.83 -1.86 -24.82
C ASP A 348 -15.05 -0.71 -25.46
N PRO A 349 -14.23 -0.99 -26.51
CA PRO A 349 -13.46 0.03 -27.21
C PRO A 349 -14.31 1.12 -27.89
N SER A 350 -15.62 0.92 -28.02
CA SER A 350 -16.56 1.90 -28.58
C SER A 350 -17.15 2.86 -27.54
N ALA A 351 -16.94 2.59 -26.25
CA ALA A 351 -17.48 3.39 -25.16
C ALA A 351 -16.51 4.50 -24.75
N ASP A 352 -16.92 5.77 -24.93
CA ASP A 352 -16.12 6.92 -24.51
C ASP A 352 -16.47 7.39 -23.09
N TYR A 353 -15.45 7.74 -22.31
CA TYR A 353 -15.64 8.34 -20.97
C TYR A 353 -15.94 9.84 -21.04
N PHE A 354 -15.29 10.54 -21.96
CA PHE A 354 -15.43 11.98 -22.17
C PHE A 354 -16.30 12.26 -23.39
N THR A 355 -17.07 13.33 -23.34
CA THR A 355 -17.75 13.84 -24.55
C THR A 355 -16.74 14.45 -25.52
N GLU A 356 -17.07 14.50 -26.81
CA GLU A 356 -16.21 15.12 -27.84
C GLU A 356 -15.85 16.58 -27.50
N LYS A 357 -16.76 17.32 -26.86
CA LYS A 357 -16.50 18.68 -26.37
C LYS A 357 -15.44 18.70 -25.25
N GLU A 358 -15.57 17.83 -24.26
CA GLU A 358 -14.59 17.72 -23.16
C GLU A 358 -13.23 17.29 -23.68
N TYR A 359 -13.21 16.37 -24.63
CA TYR A 359 -12.00 15.92 -25.28
C TYR A 359 -11.22 17.09 -25.93
N ASN A 360 -11.91 17.93 -26.70
CA ASN A 360 -11.32 19.11 -27.31
C ASN A 360 -10.76 20.12 -26.28
N ILE A 361 -11.44 20.25 -25.13
CA ILE A 361 -10.96 21.07 -24.01
C ILE A 361 -9.68 20.47 -23.42
N HIS A 362 -9.67 19.17 -23.11
CA HIS A 362 -8.51 18.47 -22.57
C HIS A 362 -7.31 18.55 -23.53
N ALA A 363 -7.52 18.37 -24.84
CA ALA A 363 -6.48 18.48 -25.85
C ALA A 363 -5.88 19.89 -25.94
N ARG A 364 -6.70 20.93 -25.82
CA ARG A 364 -6.24 22.32 -25.78
C ARG A 364 -5.31 22.57 -24.58
N TRP A 365 -5.71 22.11 -23.39
CA TRP A 365 -4.92 22.31 -22.17
C TRP A 365 -3.64 21.48 -22.14
N LEU A 366 -3.67 20.24 -22.63
CA LEU A 366 -2.47 19.42 -22.77
C LEU A 366 -1.48 20.03 -23.77
N LYS A 367 -1.97 20.57 -24.89
CA LYS A 367 -1.14 21.34 -25.84
C LYS A 367 -0.52 22.57 -25.18
N ARG A 368 -1.29 23.31 -24.37
CA ARG A 368 -0.79 24.49 -23.63
C ARG A 368 0.32 24.10 -22.66
N VAL A 369 0.14 23.04 -21.88
CA VAL A 369 1.14 22.55 -20.93
C VAL A 369 2.43 22.09 -21.61
N LEU A 370 2.31 21.37 -22.73
CA LEU A 370 3.48 20.95 -23.52
C LEU A 370 4.22 22.15 -24.13
N ALA A 371 3.49 23.17 -24.59
CA ALA A 371 4.10 24.41 -25.08
C ALA A 371 4.84 25.15 -23.95
N LEU A 372 4.27 25.18 -22.74
CA LEU A 372 4.91 25.78 -21.56
C LEU A 372 6.17 25.03 -21.13
N SER A 373 6.20 23.69 -21.25
CA SER A 373 7.42 22.93 -20.95
C SER A 373 8.51 23.16 -21.99
N LYS A 374 8.15 23.37 -23.26
CA LYS A 374 9.11 23.58 -24.38
C LYS A 374 9.68 25.00 -24.48
N ASN A 375 9.40 25.88 -23.53
CA ASN A 375 9.78 27.29 -23.65
C ASN A 375 11.32 27.48 -23.86
N PRO A 376 11.73 28.21 -24.90
CA PRO A 376 13.10 28.22 -25.45
C PRO A 376 14.12 29.09 -24.69
N LEU A 377 13.96 29.31 -23.38
CA LEU A 377 15.02 29.94 -22.54
C LEU A 377 16.14 28.92 -22.23
N GLN A 378 16.54 28.17 -23.25
CA GLN A 378 17.11 26.82 -23.15
C GLN A 378 18.62 26.76 -23.45
N ASP A 379 19.36 27.84 -23.17
CA ASP A 379 20.81 27.93 -23.46
C ASP A 379 21.71 28.05 -22.23
N SER A 380 21.18 28.03 -21.00
CA SER A 380 22.02 28.12 -19.80
C SER A 380 22.31 26.75 -19.19
N LYS A 381 23.59 26.47 -18.93
CA LYS A 381 24.15 25.33 -18.16
C LYS A 381 23.61 25.17 -16.71
N ASP A 382 22.60 25.94 -16.33
CA ASP A 382 21.96 25.98 -15.02
C ASP A 382 20.58 25.31 -15.07
N LEU A 383 20.55 23.99 -15.25
CA LEU A 383 19.30 23.23 -15.18
C LEU A 383 18.76 23.23 -13.75
N ARG A 384 17.53 23.75 -13.58
CA ARG A 384 16.82 23.77 -12.29
C ARG A 384 16.23 22.39 -11.94
N PRO A 385 16.08 22.07 -10.65
CA PRO A 385 15.43 20.82 -10.23
C PRO A 385 13.99 20.76 -10.71
N SER A 386 13.67 19.73 -11.48
CA SER A 386 12.32 19.39 -11.91
C SER A 386 11.80 18.16 -11.17
N CYS A 387 10.53 17.80 -11.37
CA CYS A 387 9.98 16.51 -10.92
C CYS A 387 10.83 15.31 -11.37
N ALA A 388 11.52 15.42 -12.50
CA ALA A 388 12.36 14.37 -13.06
C ALA A 388 13.83 14.44 -12.58
N GLY A 389 14.25 15.51 -11.90
CA GLY A 389 15.61 15.70 -11.39
C GLY A 389 16.31 16.95 -11.92
N VAL A 390 17.59 17.11 -11.58
CA VAL A 390 18.42 18.32 -11.83
C VAL A 390 18.91 18.41 -13.28
N ALA A 391 18.87 17.33 -14.06
CA ALA A 391 19.33 17.30 -15.46
C ALA A 391 18.24 16.83 -16.45
N CYS A 392 16.98 16.87 -16.02
CA CYS A 392 15.87 16.29 -16.77
C CYS A 392 14.98 17.36 -17.41
N THR A 393 14.05 16.90 -18.26
CA THR A 393 13.16 17.76 -19.05
C THR A 393 12.41 18.77 -18.17
N PRO A 394 12.30 20.03 -18.63
CA PRO A 394 11.53 21.04 -17.92
C PRO A 394 10.08 20.59 -17.72
N CYS A 395 9.57 20.70 -16.49
CA CYS A 395 8.17 20.40 -16.21
C CYS A 395 7.33 21.68 -16.14
N ALA A 396 6.06 21.54 -16.54
CA ALA A 396 5.04 22.58 -16.48
C ALA A 396 3.73 22.02 -15.93
N ALA A 397 2.97 22.87 -15.25
CA ALA A 397 1.67 22.55 -14.69
C ALA A 397 0.69 23.69 -14.97
N VAL A 398 -0.56 23.33 -15.28
CA VAL A 398 -1.68 24.24 -15.51
C VAL A 398 -2.87 23.77 -14.68
N ILE A 399 -3.51 24.67 -13.95
CA ILE A 399 -4.72 24.40 -13.16
C ILE A 399 -5.86 25.25 -13.71
N VAL A 400 -7.00 24.61 -13.96
CA VAL A 400 -8.17 25.26 -14.58
C VAL A 400 -9.44 24.92 -13.82
N ASP A 401 -10.42 25.82 -13.93
CA ASP A 401 -11.80 25.52 -13.54
C ASP A 401 -12.52 24.82 -14.71
N PRO A 402 -12.93 23.55 -14.56
CA PRO A 402 -13.60 22.81 -15.63
C PRO A 402 -15.02 23.31 -15.94
N LYS A 403 -15.66 24.06 -15.04
CA LYS A 403 -17.02 24.59 -15.28
C LYS A 403 -17.02 25.81 -16.17
N THR A 404 -16.02 26.68 -15.99
CA THR A 404 -15.89 27.94 -16.73
C THR A 404 -14.85 27.88 -17.85
N ASP A 405 -14.11 26.77 -17.98
CA ASP A 405 -12.96 26.61 -18.88
C ASP A 405 -11.92 27.74 -18.70
N HIS A 406 -11.75 28.20 -17.45
CA HIS A 406 -10.92 29.36 -17.12
C HIS A 406 -9.58 28.93 -16.53
N LEU A 407 -8.49 29.53 -17.03
CA LEU A 407 -7.15 29.35 -16.50
C LEU A 407 -7.02 30.02 -15.13
N LEU A 408 -6.68 29.26 -14.09
CA LEU A 408 -6.44 29.83 -12.75
C LEU A 408 -4.94 30.01 -12.49
N ALA A 409 -4.13 29.05 -12.89
CA ALA A 409 -2.68 29.14 -12.74
C ALA A 409 -1.96 28.36 -13.83
N GLU A 410 -0.83 28.89 -14.27
CA GLU A 410 0.15 28.17 -15.06
C GLU A 410 1.56 28.43 -14.49
N ALA A 411 2.36 27.37 -14.40
CA ALA A 411 3.72 27.49 -13.89
C ALA A 411 4.65 26.51 -14.61
N PRO A 412 5.69 27.02 -15.29
CA PRO A 412 6.82 26.23 -15.73
C PRO A 412 7.97 26.28 -14.70
N THR A 413 8.78 25.23 -14.63
CA THR A 413 9.99 25.18 -13.77
C THR A 413 11.03 26.23 -14.18
N SER A 414 10.97 26.71 -15.43
CA SER A 414 11.94 27.64 -16.02
C SER A 414 11.50 29.13 -16.05
N GLY A 415 10.35 29.49 -15.49
CA GLY A 415 9.74 30.81 -15.75
C GLY A 415 9.62 31.72 -14.54
N LYS A 416 10.75 32.23 -14.01
CA LYS A 416 10.94 33.54 -13.36
C LYS A 416 12.32 33.57 -12.70
N VAL A 417 13.11 34.59 -13.02
CA VAL A 417 14.40 34.90 -12.38
C VAL A 417 14.12 35.44 -10.98
N VAL A 418 13.82 34.53 -10.04
CA VAL A 418 13.88 34.84 -8.61
C VAL A 418 15.25 34.39 -8.13
N PRO A 419 16.03 35.25 -7.43
CA PRO A 419 17.44 34.98 -7.10
C PRO A 419 17.67 33.82 -6.13
N ILE A 420 16.61 33.16 -5.64
CA ILE A 420 16.67 31.99 -4.75
C ILE A 420 15.59 31.00 -5.21
N SER A 421 15.93 30.05 -6.08
CA SER A 421 15.05 28.92 -6.42
C SER A 421 15.28 27.78 -5.44
N SER A 422 14.25 27.38 -4.71
CA SER A 422 14.27 26.22 -3.81
C SER A 422 14.21 24.91 -4.59
N TYR A 423 14.76 23.84 -4.02
CA TYR A 423 14.57 22.47 -4.52
C TYR A 423 13.10 22.00 -4.46
N LEU A 424 12.22 22.78 -3.82
CA LEU A 424 10.79 22.52 -3.72
C LEU A 424 9.97 23.21 -4.83
N ASP A 425 10.58 24.08 -5.64
CA ASP A 425 9.89 24.95 -6.61
C ASP A 425 9.57 24.21 -7.92
N HIS A 426 8.93 23.05 -7.79
CA HIS A 426 8.44 22.29 -8.92
C HIS A 426 7.20 22.97 -9.51
N ALA A 427 6.97 22.80 -10.82
CA ALA A 427 5.84 23.40 -11.54
C ALA A 427 4.48 23.22 -10.83
N VAL A 428 4.20 22.04 -10.28
CA VAL A 428 2.95 21.78 -9.55
C VAL A 428 2.85 22.60 -8.26
N MET A 429 3.94 22.72 -7.51
CA MET A 429 3.98 23.53 -6.28
C MET A 429 3.73 25.01 -6.59
N LEU A 430 4.39 25.51 -7.63
CA LEU A 430 4.24 26.88 -8.09
C LEU A 430 2.81 27.16 -8.59
N ALA A 431 2.21 26.24 -9.34
CA ALA A 431 0.83 26.38 -9.81
C ALA A 431 -0.17 26.40 -8.64
N ILE A 432 -0.01 25.51 -7.65
CA ILE A 432 -0.86 25.50 -6.45
C ILE A 432 -0.70 26.80 -5.65
N ALA A 433 0.54 27.28 -5.50
CA ALA A 433 0.82 28.53 -4.81
C ALA A 433 0.14 29.72 -5.51
N GLU A 434 0.22 29.78 -6.84
CA GLU A 434 -0.44 30.82 -7.64
C GLU A 434 -1.97 30.78 -7.46
N VAL A 435 -2.61 29.60 -7.49
CA VAL A 435 -4.05 29.46 -7.20
C VAL A 435 -4.38 30.02 -5.81
N ALA A 436 -3.58 29.68 -4.79
CA ALA A 436 -3.79 30.18 -3.44
C ALA A 436 -3.62 31.70 -3.34
N HIS A 437 -2.69 32.30 -4.09
CA HIS A 437 -2.50 33.75 -4.16
C HIS A 437 -3.70 34.46 -4.81
N HIS A 438 -4.23 33.90 -5.91
CA HIS A 438 -5.43 34.44 -6.57
C HIS A 438 -6.64 34.38 -5.65
N GLN A 439 -6.84 33.25 -4.97
CA GLN A 439 -7.95 33.08 -4.03
C GLN A 439 -7.87 34.06 -2.85
N ARG A 440 -6.70 34.20 -2.20
CA ARG A 440 -6.51 35.18 -1.11
C ARG A 440 -6.75 36.63 -1.53
N SER A 441 -6.42 36.96 -2.78
CA SER A 441 -6.60 38.32 -3.31
C SER A 441 -8.06 38.62 -3.64
N TYR A 442 -8.83 37.59 -4.03
CA TYR A 442 -10.24 37.69 -4.41
C TYR A 442 -11.22 37.54 -3.21
N ASP A 443 -10.76 36.99 -2.09
CA ASP A 443 -11.56 36.49 -0.95
C ASP A 443 -12.24 37.54 -0.04
N LYS A 444 -12.58 38.73 -0.55
CA LYS A 444 -13.44 39.66 0.21
C LYS A 444 -14.94 39.56 -0.11
N VAL A 445 -15.35 38.85 -1.17
CA VAL A 445 -16.75 38.92 -1.64
C VAL A 445 -17.45 37.56 -1.86
N ASN A 446 -16.76 36.46 -2.15
CA ASN A 446 -17.41 35.16 -2.44
C ASN A 446 -16.67 33.96 -1.80
N ALA A 447 -17.11 33.55 -0.60
CA ALA A 447 -16.51 32.49 0.24
C ALA A 447 -16.71 31.03 -0.26
N THR A 448 -16.80 30.80 -1.57
CA THR A 448 -17.10 29.47 -2.15
C THR A 448 -15.88 28.70 -2.65
N ALA A 449 -14.72 29.36 -2.80
CA ALA A 449 -13.49 28.73 -3.28
C ALA A 449 -12.70 28.11 -2.11
N TYR A 450 -12.47 26.79 -2.15
CA TYR A 450 -11.68 26.08 -1.14
C TYR A 450 -10.58 25.26 -1.79
N LEU A 451 -9.33 25.71 -1.64
CA LEU A 451 -8.14 25.07 -2.23
C LEU A 451 -8.34 24.85 -3.73
N CYS A 452 -7.93 23.70 -4.27
CA CYS A 452 -8.15 23.32 -5.65
C CYS A 452 -9.37 22.39 -5.82
N THR A 453 -10.37 22.50 -4.93
CA THR A 453 -11.54 21.61 -4.96
C THR A 453 -12.36 21.84 -6.23
N GLY A 454 -12.61 20.76 -6.98
CA GLY A 454 -13.36 20.83 -8.22
C GLY A 454 -12.54 21.24 -9.45
N LEU A 455 -11.26 21.58 -9.29
CA LEU A 455 -10.37 22.00 -10.37
C LEU A 455 -9.68 20.81 -11.04
N ASP A 456 -9.31 20.98 -12.31
CA ASP A 456 -8.52 20.01 -13.08
C ASP A 456 -7.09 20.53 -13.26
N ALA A 457 -6.11 19.64 -13.09
CA ALA A 457 -4.71 19.94 -13.34
C ALA A 457 -4.20 19.19 -14.58
N TYR A 458 -3.38 19.87 -15.38
CA TYR A 458 -2.68 19.31 -16.53
C TYR A 458 -1.18 19.48 -16.29
N VAL A 459 -0.42 18.40 -16.46
CA VAL A 459 1.01 18.37 -16.14
C VAL A 459 1.79 17.74 -17.29
N SER A 460 2.93 18.34 -17.62
CA SER A 460 3.74 17.88 -18.76
C SER A 460 4.39 16.53 -18.46
N THR A 461 4.89 16.38 -17.24
CA THR A 461 5.47 15.14 -16.73
C THR A 461 4.75 14.76 -15.44
N GLU A 462 4.63 13.45 -15.21
CA GLU A 462 4.02 12.91 -14.01
C GLU A 462 4.70 13.50 -12.76
N PRO A 463 3.93 14.02 -11.79
CA PRO A 463 4.49 14.67 -10.62
C PRO A 463 5.22 13.67 -9.74
N CYS A 464 6.34 14.09 -9.18
CA CYS A 464 7.02 13.31 -8.15
C CYS A 464 6.15 13.14 -6.90
N LEU A 465 6.56 12.26 -5.98
CA LEU A 465 5.80 11.97 -4.76
C LEU A 465 5.39 13.21 -3.96
N MET A 466 6.29 14.21 -3.85
CA MET A 466 6.01 15.48 -3.18
C MET A 466 4.87 16.24 -3.87
N CYS A 467 4.95 16.40 -5.19
CA CYS A 467 3.95 17.12 -5.98
C CYS A 467 2.61 16.36 -6.03
N ALA A 468 2.65 15.03 -6.12
CA ALA A 468 1.47 14.18 -6.03
C ALA A 468 0.75 14.33 -4.69
N MET A 469 1.50 14.34 -3.58
CA MET A 469 0.94 14.57 -2.25
C MET A 469 0.43 16.01 -2.07
N ALA A 470 1.08 17.00 -2.67
CA ALA A 470 0.60 18.39 -2.67
C ALA A 470 -0.78 18.52 -3.35
N LEU A 471 -1.00 17.78 -4.44
CA LEU A 471 -2.31 17.71 -5.11
C LEU A 471 -3.39 17.04 -4.26
N VAL A 472 -3.04 16.00 -3.48
CA VAL A 472 -3.95 15.40 -2.47
C VAL A 472 -4.34 16.45 -1.42
N HIS A 473 -3.36 17.15 -0.85
CA HIS A 473 -3.60 18.19 0.16
C HIS A 473 -4.40 19.36 -0.39
N SER A 474 -4.24 19.68 -1.67
CA SER A 474 -4.97 20.74 -2.36
C SER A 474 -6.38 20.32 -2.81
N ARG A 475 -6.78 19.06 -2.56
CA ARG A 475 -8.10 18.52 -2.91
C ARG A 475 -8.44 18.62 -4.41
N ILE A 476 -7.43 18.47 -5.28
CA ILE A 476 -7.63 18.51 -6.75
C ILE A 476 -8.67 17.47 -7.18
N ARG A 477 -9.46 17.77 -8.23
CA ARG A 477 -10.49 16.84 -8.72
C ARG A 477 -9.94 15.78 -9.65
N ARG A 478 -9.16 16.19 -10.66
CA ARG A 478 -8.58 15.31 -11.68
C ARG A 478 -7.22 15.83 -12.15
N VAL A 479 -6.35 14.93 -12.58
CA VAL A 479 -5.03 15.25 -13.11
C VAL A 479 -4.79 14.53 -14.42
N PHE A 480 -4.31 15.25 -15.43
CA PHE A 480 -3.95 14.73 -16.74
C PHE A 480 -2.45 14.88 -16.96
N CYS A 481 -1.74 13.77 -17.18
CA CYS A 481 -0.29 13.74 -17.35
C CYS A 481 0.06 13.48 -18.82
N CYS A 482 0.94 14.28 -19.41
CA CYS A 482 1.39 14.02 -20.78
C CYS A 482 2.42 12.88 -20.87
N THR A 483 3.31 12.77 -19.88
CA THR A 483 4.39 11.77 -19.86
C THR A 483 4.51 11.13 -18.48
N ARG A 484 4.72 9.81 -18.42
CA ARG A 484 4.98 9.09 -17.16
C ARG A 484 6.38 9.33 -16.62
N LEU A 485 6.54 9.13 -15.32
CA LEU A 485 7.83 9.17 -14.62
C LEU A 485 8.03 7.88 -13.82
N PRO A 486 8.39 6.74 -14.47
CA PRO A 486 8.35 5.42 -13.84
C PRO A 486 9.18 5.27 -12.55
N ARG A 487 10.31 5.99 -12.47
CA ARG A 487 11.24 5.90 -11.32
C ARG A 487 10.86 6.79 -10.13
N ALA A 488 10.20 7.92 -10.36
CA ALA A 488 10.02 8.97 -9.34
C ALA A 488 8.61 9.54 -9.25
N GLY A 489 7.73 9.19 -10.19
CA GLY A 489 6.33 9.63 -10.27
C GLY A 489 5.49 9.07 -9.12
N GLY A 490 4.44 9.80 -8.73
CA GLY A 490 3.56 9.42 -7.61
C GLY A 490 2.25 8.73 -8.01
N PHE A 491 1.96 8.59 -9.31
CA PHE A 491 0.65 8.12 -9.80
C PHE A 491 0.70 6.76 -10.47
N THR A 492 1.67 6.51 -11.35
CA THR A 492 1.71 5.26 -12.14
C THR A 492 2.63 4.20 -11.52
N ASN A 493 3.43 4.56 -10.52
CA ASN A 493 4.24 3.60 -9.76
C ASN A 493 3.37 2.79 -8.78
N ASN A 494 3.98 1.88 -8.01
CA ASN A 494 3.26 1.01 -7.07
C ASN A 494 2.50 1.78 -5.97
N LEU A 495 2.92 3.02 -5.64
CA LEU A 495 2.30 3.80 -4.56
C LEU A 495 0.93 4.34 -4.94
N ARG A 496 0.70 4.70 -6.21
CA ARG A 496 -0.56 5.27 -6.75
C ARG A 496 -1.27 6.18 -5.74
N ILE A 497 -0.61 7.27 -5.34
CA ILE A 497 -1.02 8.07 -4.17
C ILE A 497 -2.48 8.55 -4.27
N HIS A 498 -2.96 8.84 -5.50
CA HIS A 498 -4.32 9.30 -5.77
C HIS A 498 -5.40 8.26 -5.44
N ALA A 499 -5.03 6.98 -5.34
CA ALA A 499 -5.89 5.84 -5.07
C ALA A 499 -5.70 5.22 -3.67
N GLU A 500 -4.74 5.70 -2.87
CA GLU A 500 -4.42 5.13 -1.56
C GLU A 500 -5.61 5.22 -0.59
N LYS A 501 -5.97 4.09 0.02
CA LYS A 501 -7.16 3.98 0.88
C LYS A 501 -6.98 4.69 2.22
N LYS A 502 -5.74 4.76 2.71
CA LYS A 502 -5.39 5.43 3.99
C LYS A 502 -5.41 6.96 3.90
N LEU A 503 -5.49 7.53 2.70
CA LEU A 503 -5.59 8.97 2.50
C LEU A 503 -7.05 9.43 2.47
N ASN A 504 -7.27 10.66 2.95
CA ASN A 504 -8.61 11.23 3.12
C ASN A 504 -9.21 11.81 1.82
N HIS A 505 -8.41 11.98 0.77
CA HIS A 505 -8.84 12.54 -0.51
C HIS A 505 -8.34 11.67 -1.65
N ARG A 506 -9.19 11.46 -2.66
CA ARG A 506 -8.91 10.66 -3.85
C ARG A 506 -9.34 11.45 -5.07
N PHE A 507 -8.62 11.29 -6.17
CA PHE A 507 -8.87 12.00 -7.41
C PHE A 507 -8.52 11.14 -8.61
N LEU A 508 -9.08 11.46 -9.78
CA LEU A 508 -8.80 10.72 -11.01
C LEU A 508 -7.49 11.18 -11.62
N VAL A 509 -6.72 10.22 -12.13
CA VAL A 509 -5.51 10.48 -12.89
C VAL A 509 -5.62 9.84 -14.25
N PHE A 510 -5.27 10.58 -15.30
CA PHE A 510 -5.18 10.10 -16.67
C PHE A 510 -3.72 10.26 -17.14
N ALA A 511 -3.12 9.19 -17.65
CA ALA A 511 -1.73 9.15 -18.09
C ALA A 511 -1.62 8.27 -19.36
N PRO A 512 -0.61 8.47 -20.23
CA PRO A 512 -0.37 7.58 -21.38
C PRO A 512 -0.10 6.12 -20.93
N PRO A 513 -0.11 5.12 -21.82
CA PRO A 513 0.07 3.68 -21.53
C PRO A 513 1.39 3.23 -20.92
#